data_AF-A0A7J9ZPX1-F1
#
_entry.id   AF-A0A7J9ZPX1-F1
#
_cell.length_a   1.000
_cell.length_b   1.000
_cell.length_c   1.000
_cell.angle_alpha   90.00
_cell.angle_beta   90.00
_cell.angle_gamma   90.00
#
_symmetry.space_group_name_H-M   'P 1'
#
loop_
_entity.id
_entity.type
_entity.pdbx_description
1 polymer ?
#
loop_
_entity_poly.entity_id
_entity_poly.type
_entity_poly.pdbx_seq_one_letter_code
_entity_poly.pdbx_strand_id
1 'polypeptide(L)'
;MPRTIATAVLGVPGVAGLTAGPLGVVATYLPGERVDGVAVRDDEVEVDIVAEYGRPLPPLAERVRAVVRPLSAGRTVTVVVADLAVPADTGGGGA
;
A
#
# COMPACT_ATOMS: atom_id res chain seq x y z
N MET A 1 7.43 2.35 13.52
CA MET A 1 6.36 3.12 12.83
C MET A 1 6.01 2.56 11.46
N PRO A 2 6.93 2.45 10.47
CA PRO A 2 6.56 2.05 9.10
C PRO A 2 5.95 0.64 9.03
N ARG A 3 6.42 -0.30 9.86
CA ARG A 3 5.83 -1.65 9.97
C ARG A 3 4.38 -1.65 10.48
N THR A 4 4.06 -0.78 11.44
CA THR A 4 2.68 -0.64 11.96
C THR A 4 1.74 -0.09 10.90
N ILE A 5 2.21 0.89 10.11
CA ILE A 5 1.48 1.41 8.95
C ILE A 5 1.24 0.28 7.95
N ALA A 6 2.30 -0.46 7.58
CA ALA A 6 2.19 -1.56 6.64
C ALA A 6 1.15 -2.62 7.08
N THR A 7 1.21 -3.06 8.34
CA THR A 7 0.22 -4.00 8.89
C THR A 7 -1.21 -3.44 8.85
N ALA A 8 -1.39 -2.17 9.19
CA ALA A 8 -2.71 -1.56 9.21
C ALA A 8 -3.31 -1.43 7.81
N VAL A 9 -2.48 -1.11 6.80
CA VAL A 9 -2.89 -0.99 5.39
C VAL A 9 -3.26 -2.35 4.81
N LEU A 10 -2.48 -3.40 5.08
CA LEU A 10 -2.78 -4.77 4.66
C LEU A 10 -4.08 -5.32 5.28
N GLY A 11 -4.54 -4.74 6.40
CA GLY A 11 -5.83 -5.09 7.01
C GLY A 11 -7.05 -4.47 6.32
N VAL A 12 -6.87 -3.57 5.34
CA VAL A 12 -7.98 -2.89 4.66
C VAL A 12 -8.56 -3.78 3.56
N PRO A 13 -9.86 -4.13 3.59
CA PRO A 13 -10.48 -4.90 2.52
C PRO A 13 -10.36 -4.21 1.16
N GLY A 14 -9.86 -4.94 0.16
CA GLY A 14 -9.55 -4.43 -1.16
C GLY A 14 -8.08 -4.05 -1.38
N VAL A 15 -7.23 -4.13 -0.35
CA VAL A 15 -5.77 -4.09 -0.50
C VAL A 15 -5.24 -5.50 -0.68
N ALA A 16 -4.66 -5.80 -1.83
CA ALA A 16 -4.05 -7.09 -2.13
C ALA A 16 -2.59 -7.17 -1.64
N GLY A 17 -1.92 -6.04 -1.49
CA GLY A 17 -0.53 -5.98 -1.03
C GLY A 17 0.03 -4.56 -0.96
N LEU A 18 1.30 -4.47 -0.55
CA LEU A 18 2.13 -3.26 -0.62
C LEU A 18 3.21 -3.46 -1.67
N THR A 19 3.59 -2.40 -2.36
CA THR A 19 4.63 -2.43 -3.39
C THR A 19 5.51 -1.21 -3.26
N ALA A 20 6.82 -1.34 -3.52
CA ALA A 20 7.72 -0.18 -3.56
C ALA A 20 7.60 0.64 -4.87
N GLY A 21 6.57 0.36 -5.67
CA GLY A 21 6.36 0.91 -7.01
C GLY A 21 7.32 0.32 -8.05
N PRO A 22 7.13 0.63 -9.35
CA PRO A 22 7.94 0.07 -10.44
C PRO A 22 9.42 0.47 -10.40
N LEU A 23 9.77 1.54 -9.68
CA LEU A 23 11.16 1.98 -9.47
C LEU A 23 11.73 1.60 -8.10
N GLY A 24 10.96 0.95 -7.22
CA GLY A 24 11.41 0.55 -5.88
C GLY A 24 11.72 1.72 -4.93
N VAL A 25 11.21 2.92 -5.24
CA VAL A 25 11.54 4.17 -4.54
C VAL A 25 10.64 4.46 -3.34
N VAL A 26 9.50 3.77 -3.20
CA VAL A 26 8.62 3.91 -2.03
C VAL A 26 8.94 2.80 -1.02
N ALA A 27 10.04 2.98 -0.30
CA ALA A 27 10.43 2.09 0.77
C ALA A 27 11.11 2.86 1.90
N THR A 28 10.72 2.58 3.14
CA THR A 28 11.44 3.09 4.32
C THR A 28 12.54 2.11 4.65
N TYR A 29 13.78 2.59 4.62
CA TYR A 29 14.95 1.86 5.09
C TYR A 29 15.13 2.10 6.59
N LEU A 30 15.02 1.05 7.39
CA LEU A 30 15.39 1.00 8.80
C LEU A 30 16.76 0.30 8.94
N PRO A 31 17.46 0.44 10.09
CA PRO A 31 18.67 -0.33 10.35
C PRO A 31 18.37 -1.84 10.31
N GLY A 32 18.73 -2.50 9.21
CA GLY A 32 18.59 -3.94 9.01
C GLY A 32 17.27 -4.42 8.40
N GLU A 33 16.31 -3.54 8.08
CA GLU A 33 15.01 -3.94 7.51
C GLU A 33 14.48 -2.91 6.51
N ARG A 34 13.98 -3.38 5.36
CA ARG A 34 13.30 -2.56 4.35
C ARG A 34 11.80 -2.84 4.43
N VAL A 35 11.00 -1.79 4.61
CA VAL A 35 9.54 -1.91 4.53
C VAL A 35 9.10 -1.41 3.16
N ASP A 36 8.72 -2.34 2.30
CA ASP A 36 8.20 -2.04 0.96
C ASP A 36 6.84 -1.35 1.02
N GLY A 37 6.65 -0.35 0.15
CA GLY A 37 5.38 0.36 -0.05
C GLY A 37 4.98 1.33 1.04
N VAL A 38 5.88 1.64 1.99
CA VAL A 38 5.69 2.74 2.94
C VAL A 38 6.96 3.57 2.97
N ALA A 39 6.89 4.83 2.56
CA ALA A 39 7.98 5.80 2.70
C ALA A 39 7.58 6.89 3.72
N VAL A 40 8.36 7.02 4.79
CA VAL A 40 8.18 8.08 5.79
C VAL A 40 9.25 9.16 5.56
N ARG A 41 8.81 10.35 5.21
CA ARG A 41 9.62 11.57 5.04
C ARG A 41 9.34 12.53 6.20
N ASP A 42 10.01 13.68 6.22
CA ASP A 42 9.89 14.64 7.32
C ASP A 42 8.47 15.21 7.44
N ASP A 43 7.80 15.48 6.32
CA ASP A 43 6.47 16.11 6.20
C ASP A 43 5.39 15.20 5.61
N GLU A 44 5.77 14.05 5.05
CA GLU A 44 4.89 13.16 4.30
C GLU A 44 5.04 11.68 4.70
N VAL A 45 3.93 10.95 4.68
CA VAL A 45 3.87 9.49 4.66
C VAL A 45 3.25 9.08 3.34
N GLU A 46 4.04 8.43 2.49
CA GLU A 46 3.63 7.90 1.20
C GLU A 46 3.40 6.38 1.34
N VAL A 47 2.26 5.90 0.84
CA VAL A 47 1.86 4.49 0.90
C VAL A 47 1.46 4.01 -0.49
N ASP A 48 2.19 3.02 -0.99
CA ASP A 48 1.99 2.43 -2.30
C ASP A 48 1.35 1.04 -2.16
N ILE A 49 0.15 0.91 -2.70
CA ILE A 49 -0.67 -0.30 -2.56
C ILE A 49 -0.91 -0.99 -3.90
N VAL A 50 -1.11 -2.31 -3.82
CA VAL A 50 -1.76 -3.10 -4.86
C VAL A 50 -3.21 -3.30 -4.46
N ALA A 51 -4.15 -2.87 -5.30
CA ALA A 51 -5.58 -3.01 -5.01
C ALA A 51 -6.17 -4.26 -5.68
N GLU A 52 -7.20 -4.84 -5.07
CA GLU A 52 -8.00 -5.89 -5.72
C GLU A 52 -8.74 -5.31 -6.94
N TYR A 53 -8.62 -5.98 -8.09
CA TYR A 53 -9.35 -5.61 -9.29
C TYR A 53 -10.88 -5.66 -9.08
N GLY A 54 -11.61 -4.74 -9.73
CA GLY A 54 -13.08 -4.70 -9.68
C GLY A 54 -13.68 -3.92 -8.51
N ARG A 55 -12.87 -3.27 -7.66
CA ARG A 55 -13.35 -2.35 -6.61
C ARG A 55 -13.07 -0.89 -6.97
N PRO A 56 -13.93 0.06 -6.53
CA PRO A 56 -13.69 1.48 -6.76
C PRO A 56 -12.46 1.95 -5.96
N LEU A 57 -11.48 2.50 -6.66
CA LEU A 57 -10.20 2.93 -6.09
C LEU A 57 -10.29 4.16 -5.18
N PRO A 58 -11.06 5.23 -5.49
CA PRO A 58 -11.09 6.40 -4.62
C PRO A 58 -11.59 6.10 -3.19
N PRO A 59 -12.69 5.33 -2.99
CA PRO A 59 -13.10 4.91 -1.65
C PRO A 59 -12.09 4.01 -0.94
N LEU A 60 -11.33 3.19 -1.68
CA LEU A 60 -10.27 2.36 -1.11
C LEU A 60 -9.13 3.23 -0.59
N ALA A 61 -8.65 4.18 -1.40
CA ALA A 61 -7.59 5.10 -1.01
C ALA A 61 -7.98 5.94 0.21
N GLU A 62 -9.24 6.40 0.31
CA GLU A 62 -9.74 7.12 1.49
C GLU A 62 -9.76 6.23 2.75
N ARG A 63 -10.17 4.95 2.64
CA ARG A 63 -10.11 4.01 3.77
C ARG A 63 -8.68 3.79 4.24
N VAL A 64 -7.75 3.60 3.31
CA VAL A 64 -6.32 3.47 3.63
C VAL A 64 -5.81 4.72 4.32
N ARG A 65 -6.10 5.91 3.77
CA ARG A 65 -5.72 7.20 4.36
C ARG A 65 -6.27 7.35 5.79
N ALA A 66 -7.52 6.98 6.02
CA ALA A 66 -8.15 7.07 7.34
C ALA A 66 -7.47 6.19 8.40
N VAL A 67 -7.00 4.99 8.02
CA VAL A 67 -6.27 4.08 8.91
C VAL A 67 -4.83 4.53 9.19
N VAL A 68 -4.18 5.17 8.20
CA VAL A 68 -2.78 5.63 8.31
C VAL A 68 -2.68 6.97 9.04
N ARG A 69 -3.67 7.86 8.91
CA ARG A 69 -3.64 9.21 9.48
C ARG A 69 -3.35 9.25 10.99
N PRO A 70 -3.93 8.40 11.86
CA PRO A 70 -3.58 8.35 13.28
C PRO A 70 -2.12 7.96 13.55
N LEU A 71 -1.50 7.21 12.64
CA LEU A 71 -0.12 6.73 12.76
C LEU A 71 0.91 7.73 12.21
N SER A 72 0.47 8.69 11.38
CA SER A 72 1.33 9.62 10.64
C SER A 72 2.04 10.69 11.49
N ALA A 73 1.68 10.81 12.78
CA ALA A 73 2.19 11.83 13.70
C ALA A 73 2.09 13.27 13.14
N GLY A 74 0.98 13.57 12.44
CA GLY A 74 0.67 14.91 11.91
C GLY A 74 1.18 15.17 10.49
N ARG A 75 1.87 14.20 9.87
CA ARG A 75 2.34 14.30 8.47
C ARG A 75 1.19 14.17 7.48
N THR A 76 1.39 14.72 6.29
CA THR A 76 0.48 14.52 5.15
C THR A 76 0.52 13.06 4.72
N VAL A 77 -0.63 12.45 4.45
CA VAL A 77 -0.72 11.05 4.01
C VAL A 77 -1.12 11.00 2.54
N THR A 78 -0.20 10.53 1.71
CA THR A 78 -0.41 10.28 0.29
C THR A 78 -0.56 8.77 0.07
N VAL A 79 -1.60 8.39 -0.67
CA VAL A 79 -1.89 6.99 -1.01
C VAL A 79 -1.86 6.87 -2.52
N VAL A 80 -1.00 5.97 -3.01
CA VAL A 80 -0.85 5.68 -4.43
C VAL A 80 -1.34 4.25 -4.67
N VAL A 81 -2.27 4.10 -5.60
CA VAL A 81 -2.61 2.77 -6.14
C VAL A 81 -1.66 2.50 -7.29
N ALA A 82 -0.61 1.73 -7.01
CA ALA A 82 0.47 1.49 -7.95
C ALA A 82 0.18 0.34 -8.92
N ASP A 83 -0.66 -0.63 -8.50
CA ASP A 83 -1.02 -1.78 -9.31
C ASP A 83 -2.38 -2.38 -8.91
N LEU A 84 -2.92 -3.25 -9.76
CA LEU A 84 -4.15 -4.02 -9.53
C LEU A 84 -3.87 -5.52 -9.58
N ALA A 85 -4.21 -6.22 -8.50
CA ALA A 85 -4.25 -7.68 -8.49
C ALA A 85 -5.50 -8.15 -9.24
N VAL A 86 -5.30 -8.64 -10.47
CA VAL A 86 -6.34 -9.32 -11.23
C VAL A 86 -6.43 -10.76 -10.73
N PRO A 87 -7.63 -11.27 -10.39
CA PRO A 87 -7.80 -12.69 -10.09
C PRO A 87 -7.25 -13.49 -11.26
N ALA A 88 -6.37 -14.45 -10.99
CA ALA A 88 -5.92 -15.35 -12.04
C ALA A 88 -7.16 -15.94 -12.71
N ASP A 89 -7.24 -15.80 -14.02
CA ASP A 89 -8.16 -16.56 -14.84
C ASP A 89 -7.87 -18.03 -14.55
N THR A 90 -8.75 -18.67 -13.79
CA THR A 90 -8.83 -20.13 -13.72
C THR A 90 -9.39 -20.63 -15.07
N GLY A 91 -8.72 -20.28 -16.16
CA GLY A 91 -8.92 -20.84 -17.48
C GLY A 91 -8.23 -22.19 -17.49
N GLY A 92 -9.03 -23.25 -17.38
CA GLY A 92 -8.57 -24.59 -17.71
C GLY A 92 -8.01 -24.62 -19.14
N GLY A 93 -6.86 -25.27 -19.28
CA GLY A 93 -6.18 -25.58 -20.54
C GLY A 93 -4.70 -25.79 -20.21
N GLY A 94 -4.13 -26.98 -20.14
CA GLY A 94 -4.42 -28.21 -20.86
C GLY A 94 -3.11 -28.62 -21.53
N ALA A 95 -2.42 -29.60 -20.93
CA ALA A 95 -1.51 -30.54 -21.57
C ALA A 95 -1.34 -31.73 -20.62
#